data_AF-A0A7K2XCK0-F1
#
_entry.id   AF-A0A7K2XCK0-F1
#
_cell.length_a   1.000
_cell.length_b   1.000
_cell.length_c   1.000
_cell.angle_alpha   90.00
_cell.angle_beta   90.00
_cell.angle_gamma   90.00
#
_symmetry.space_group_name_H-M   'P 1'
#
loop_
_entity.id
_entity.type
_entity.pdbx_description
1 polymer ?
#
loop_
_entity_poly.entity_id
_entity_poly.type
_entity_poly.pdbx_seq_one_letter_code
_entity_poly.pdbx_strand_id
1 'polypeptide(L)' 'AARHRTWRRLRWCATCGYVGCCDSSPGAHAHAHHLATGHPVAVSLAPDEDWAWCFADELFLVPVTAPRDASP' A
#
# COMPACT_ATOMS: atom_id res chain seq x y z
N ALA A 1 28.20 6.86 -11.54
CA ALA A 1 26.90 7.39 -11.06
C ALA A 1 25.97 6.24 -10.75
N ALA A 2 25.93 5.79 -9.49
CA ALA A 2 24.93 4.84 -9.04
C ALA A 2 23.60 5.58 -8.98
N ARG A 3 22.68 5.22 -9.88
CA ARG A 3 21.33 5.78 -9.90
C ARG A 3 20.68 5.31 -8.61
N HIS A 4 20.46 6.23 -7.67
CA HIS A 4 19.64 5.95 -6.49
C HIS A 4 18.30 5.45 -7.04
N ARG A 5 18.07 4.13 -6.99
CA ARG A 5 16.76 3.57 -7.25
C ARG A 5 15.92 4.11 -6.10
N THR A 6 15.09 5.11 -6.38
CA THR A 6 14.14 5.67 -5.42
C THR A 6 13.45 4.51 -4.72
N TRP A 7 13.51 4.48 -3.40
CA TRP A 7 12.88 3.45 -2.59
C TRP A 7 11.43 3.30 -3.05
N ARG A 8 11.07 2.11 -3.56
CA ARG A 8 9.70 1.81 -3.95
C ARG A 8 8.94 1.52 -2.68
N ARG A 9 8.00 2.38 -2.30
CA ARG A 9 7.07 2.10 -1.19
C ARG A 9 6.40 0.74 -1.45
N LEU A 10 6.62 -0.21 -0.54
CA LEU A 10 6.12 -1.57 -0.65
C LEU A 10 4.76 -1.70 -0.01
N ARG A 11 3.99 -2.67 -0.48
CA ARG A 11 2.63 -2.98 -0.06
C ARG A 11 2.48 -4.45 0.19
N TRP A 12 1.96 -4.79 1.36
CA TRP A 12 1.71 -6.15 1.80
C TRP A 12 0.22 -6.46 1.76
N CYS A 13 -0.19 -7.48 1.02
CA CYS A 13 -1.58 -7.89 0.91
C CYS A 13 -2.04 -8.54 2.21
N ALA A 14 -3.06 -7.96 2.84
CA ALA A 14 -3.59 -8.45 4.12
C ALA A 14 -4.31 -9.81 4.00
N THR A 15 -4.70 -10.21 2.79
CA THR A 15 -5.42 -11.47 2.55
C THR A 15 -4.46 -12.66 2.38
N CYS A 16 -3.36 -12.48 1.64
CA CYS A 16 -2.50 -13.61 1.23
C CYS A 16 -1.00 -13.37 1.43
N GLY A 17 -0.61 -12.21 1.93
CA GLY A 17 0.79 -11.87 2.24
C GLY A 17 1.68 -11.51 1.06
N TYR A 18 1.13 -11.38 -0.16
CA TYR A 18 1.89 -10.92 -1.34
C TYR A 18 2.49 -9.53 -1.10
N VAL A 19 3.73 -9.31 -1.53
CA VAL A 19 4.40 -7.99 -1.46
C VAL A 19 4.61 -7.41 -2.85
N GLY A 20 4.00 -6.26 -3.13
CA GLY A 20 4.12 -5.51 -4.38
C GLY A 20 4.62 -4.09 -4.15
N CYS A 21 5.14 -3.43 -5.19
CA CYS A 21 5.38 -1.98 -5.14
C CYS A 21 4.06 -1.20 -5.28
N CYS A 22 4.03 -0.02 -4.69
CA CYS A 22 2.94 0.95 -4.81
C CYS A 22 2.68 1.37 -6.28
N ASP A 23 1.47 1.85 -6.55
CA ASP A 23 0.95 2.19 -7.88
C ASP A 23 1.71 3.32 -8.57
N SER A 24 2.39 4.16 -7.79
CA SER A 24 3.31 5.19 -8.28
C SER A 24 4.64 4.64 -8.82
N SER A 25 4.91 3.34 -8.65
CA SER A 25 6.05 2.68 -9.29
C SER A 25 5.68 2.14 -10.67
N PRO A 26 6.59 2.23 -11.67
CA PRO A 26 6.41 1.49 -12.92
C PRO A 26 6.12 0.01 -12.63
N GLY A 27 4.96 -0.46 -13.13
CA GLY A 27 4.45 -1.82 -12.96
C GLY A 27 3.26 -1.95 -12.01
N ALA A 28 3.00 -0.97 -11.11
CA ALA A 28 1.85 -0.94 -10.20
C ALA A 28 1.48 -2.32 -9.60
N HIS A 29 2.49 -3.04 -9.07
CA HIS A 29 2.35 -4.47 -8.76
C HIS A 29 1.30 -4.77 -7.68
N ALA A 30 1.07 -3.85 -6.73
CA ALA A 30 0.02 -4.00 -5.73
C ALA A 30 -1.38 -3.95 -6.35
N HIS A 31 -1.64 -2.96 -7.22
CA HIS A 31 -2.91 -2.87 -7.95
C HIS A 31 -3.09 -4.02 -8.95
N ALA A 32 -2.06 -4.41 -9.70
CA ALA A 32 -2.13 -5.56 -10.60
C ALA A 32 -2.48 -6.86 -9.85
N HIS A 33 -1.89 -7.04 -8.67
CA HIS A 33 -2.23 -8.16 -7.78
C HIS A 33 -3.69 -8.11 -7.32
N HIS A 34 -4.19 -6.93 -6.92
CA HIS A 34 -5.61 -6.74 -6.61
C HIS A 34 -6.51 -7.15 -7.78
N LEU A 35 -6.26 -6.65 -8.99
CA LEU A 35 -7.05 -6.97 -10.19
C LEU A 35 -7.04 -8.46 -10.52
N ALA A 36 -5.91 -9.15 -10.32
CA ALA A 36 -5.77 -10.57 -10.62
C ALA A 36 -6.42 -11.49 -9.58
N THR A 37 -6.50 -11.07 -8.31
CA THR A 37 -6.88 -11.95 -7.19
C THR A 37 -8.18 -11.53 -6.49
N GLY A 38 -8.63 -10.29 -6.65
CA GLY A 38 -9.72 -9.70 -5.90
C GLY A 38 -9.37 -9.38 -4.44
N HIS A 39 -8.11 -9.50 -4.01
CA HIS A 39 -7.73 -9.19 -2.64
C HIS A 39 -7.81 -7.68 -2.38
N PRO A 40 -8.66 -7.21 -1.46
CA PRO A 40 -9.06 -5.80 -1.44
C PRO A 40 -8.09 -4.89 -0.71
N VAL A 41 -7.29 -5.40 0.24
CA VAL A 41 -6.52 -4.58 1.17
C VAL A 41 -5.02 -4.84 1.07
N ALA A 42 -4.25 -3.76 0.97
CA ALA A 42 -2.79 -3.79 1.07
C ALA A 42 -2.24 -2.76 2.07
N VAL A 43 -1.47 -3.23 3.04
CA VAL A 43 -0.85 -2.45 4.11
C VAL A 43 0.43 -1.79 3.61
N SER A 44 0.70 -0.54 3.99
CA SER A 44 1.98 0.08 3.71
C SER A 44 3.08 -0.53 4.57
N LEU A 45 4.24 -0.79 3.96
CA LEU A 45 5.45 -1.22 4.67
C LEU A 45 6.49 -0.10 4.79
N ALA A 46 6.13 1.14 4.44
CA ALA A 46 7.04 2.26 4.61
C ALA A 46 7.19 2.58 6.11
N PRO A 47 8.41 2.80 6.64
CA PRO A 47 8.64 3.00 8.07
C PRO A 47 7.95 4.24 8.66
N ASP A 48 7.63 5.22 7.81
CA ASP A 48 6.99 6.49 8.13
C ASP A 48 5.47 6.48 7.86
N GLU A 49 4.89 5.34 7.48
CA GLU A 49 3.47 5.19 7.14
C GLU A 49 2.81 4.14 8.03
N ASP A 50 1.66 4.48 8.62
CA ASP A 50 0.85 3.55 9.41
C ASP A 50 -0.60 3.54 8.90
N TRP A 51 -0.79 2.94 7.72
CA TRP A 51 -2.08 2.87 7.03
C TRP A 51 -2.13 1.71 6.02
N ALA A 52 -3.33 1.36 5.60
CA ALA A 52 -3.59 0.41 4.51
C ALA A 52 -4.48 1.04 3.43
N TRP A 53 -4.38 0.55 2.20
CA TRP A 53 -5.24 0.94 1.09
C TRP A 53 -6.31 -0.13 0.87
N CYS A 54 -7.58 0.27 0.77
CA CYS A 54 -8.63 -0.58 0.22
C CYS A 54 -8.80 -0.24 -1.26
N PHE A 55 -8.45 -1.16 -2.15
CA PHE A 55 -8.64 -1.00 -3.59
C PHE A 55 -10.12 -1.01 -3.98
N ALA A 56 -10.95 -1.79 -3.29
CA ALA A 56 -12.37 -1.93 -3.63
C ALA A 56 -13.18 -0.66 -3.35
N ASP A 57 -12.84 0.04 -2.25
CA ASP A 57 -13.55 1.24 -1.80
C ASP A 57 -12.77 2.53 -2.06
N GLU A 58 -11.57 2.42 -2.66
CA GLU A 58 -10.65 3.53 -2.94
C GLU A 58 -10.39 4.46 -1.74
N LEU A 59 -10.13 3.88 -0.57
CA LEU A 59 -9.96 4.63 0.68
C LEU A 59 -8.72 4.22 1.48
N PHE A 60 -8.24 5.17 2.27
CA PHE A 60 -7.23 4.94 3.30
C PHE A 60 -7.88 4.35 4.55
N LEU A 61 -7.34 3.23 5.00
CA LEU A 61 -7.62 2.62 6.29
C LEU A 61 -6.52 3.03 7.27
N VAL A 62 -6.88 3.75 8.32
CA VAL A 62 -5.97 4.12 9.41
C VAL A 62 -6.29 3.30 10.66
N PRO A 63 -5.28 2.94 11.48
CA PRO A 63 -5.52 2.28 12.75
C PRO A 63 -6.46 3.11 13.65
N VAL A 64 -7.37 2.44 14.35
CA VAL A 64 -8.26 3.09 15.35
C VAL A 64 -7.49 3.77 16.49
N THR A 65 -6.24 3.37 16.70
CA THR A 65 -5.34 3.96 17.68
C THR A 65 -4.71 5.28 17.22
N ALA A 66 -4.85 5.66 15.95
CA ALA A 66 -4.52 7.01 15.51
C ALA A 66 -5.53 8.01 16.10
N PRO A 67 -5.10 9.17 16.63
CA PRO A 67 -6.01 10.22 17.08
C PRO A 67 -7.01 10.53 15.97
N ARG A 68 -8.31 10.55 16.30
CA ARG A 68 -9.42 10.71 15.34
C ARG A 68 -9.39 12.06 14.59
N ASP A 69 -8.46 12.93 14.96
CA ASP A 69 -8.38 14.34 14.58
C ASP A 69 -7.21 14.61 13.62
N ALA A 70 -6.48 13.58 13.18
CA ALA A 70 -5.26 13.70 12.37
C ALA A 70 -5.47 13.46 10.85
N SER A 71 -6.68 13.66 10.31
CA SER A 71 -6.87 13.76 8.85
C SER A 71 -6.59 15.19 8.37
N PRO A 72 -5.75 15.41 7.35
CA PRO A 72 -5.66 16.70 6.65
C PRO A 72 -6.92 17.00 5.82
#